data_AF-A0A8C0G0G2-F1
#
_entry.id   AF-A0A8C0G0G2-F1
#
_cell.length_a   1.000
_cell.length_b   1.000
_cell.length_c   1.000
_cell.angle_alpha   90.00
_cell.angle_beta   90.00
_cell.angle_gamma   90.00
#
_symmetry.space_group_name_H-M   'P 1'
#
loop_
_entity.id
_entity.type
_entity.pdbx_description
1 polymer ?
#
loop_
_entity_poly.entity_id
_entity_poly.type
_entity_poly.pdbx_seq_one_letter_code
_entity_poly.pdbx_strand_id
1 'polypeptide(L)'
;MLRNVLGKTLRFLGYTVQYGCIAHCAFEYLGGIVVVPKGHVWLEGDNLRNSTDSRCYGPVPYGLIRGRICFKIWPLNDFGFLRASPNGHRFLDD
;
A
#
# COMPACT_ATOMS: atom_id res chain seq x y z
N MET A 1 -12.01 49.55 10.66
CA MET A 1 -11.22 48.50 11.34
C MET A 1 -11.64 47.08 10.93
N LEU A 2 -12.94 46.77 10.88
CA LEU A 2 -13.49 45.44 10.55
C LEU A 2 -13.08 44.87 9.17
N ARG A 3 -13.05 45.70 8.11
CA ARG A 3 -12.68 45.28 6.74
C ARG A 3 -11.23 44.78 6.61
N ASN A 4 -10.31 45.36 7.38
CA ASN A 4 -8.90 44.96 7.35
C ASN A 4 -8.64 43.67 8.13
N VAL A 5 -9.44 43.42 9.17
CA VAL A 5 -9.40 42.15 9.92
C VAL A 5 -9.95 41.04 9.04
N LEU A 6 -11.13 41.23 8.43
CA LEU A 6 -11.76 40.24 7.56
C LEU A 6 -10.85 39.83 6.37
N GLY A 7 -10.18 40.81 5.74
CA GLY A 7 -9.24 40.55 4.65
C GLY A 7 -7.93 39.88 5.07
N LYS A 8 -7.54 39.97 6.35
CA LYS A 8 -6.42 39.21 6.91
C LYS A 8 -6.85 37.78 7.25
N THR A 9 -8.03 37.60 7.83
CA THR A 9 -8.57 36.29 8.19
C THR A 9 -8.83 35.43 6.95
N LEU A 10 -9.42 36.00 5.90
CA LEU A 10 -9.65 35.30 4.62
C LEU A 10 -8.34 34.85 3.96
N ARG A 11 -7.30 35.68 4.02
CA ARG A 11 -5.97 35.32 3.51
C ARG A 11 -5.35 34.17 4.30
N PHE A 12 -5.44 34.23 5.62
CA PHE A 12 -4.92 33.17 6.50
C PHE A 12 -5.64 31.85 6.23
N LEU A 13 -6.97 31.88 6.10
CA LEU A 13 -7.77 30.71 5.76
C LEU A 13 -7.36 30.12 4.41
N GLY A 14 -7.20 30.96 3.38
CA GLY A 14 -6.71 30.54 2.07
C GLY A 14 -5.32 29.88 2.11
N TYR A 15 -4.37 30.48 2.85
CA TYR A 15 -3.04 29.88 3.06
C TYR A 15 -3.13 28.54 3.78
N THR A 16 -3.95 28.44 4.83
CA THR A 16 -4.11 27.19 5.59
C THR A 16 -4.66 26.07 4.70
N VAL A 17 -5.66 26.37 3.86
CA VAL A 17 -6.19 25.42 2.88
C VAL A 17 -5.11 25.00 1.88
N GLN A 18 -4.42 25.97 1.26
CA GLN A 18 -3.38 25.69 0.26
C GLN A 18 -2.25 24.82 0.83
N TYR A 19 -1.72 25.15 2.01
CA TYR A 19 -0.67 24.36 2.65
C TYR A 19 -1.16 23.00 3.16
N GLY A 20 -2.45 22.88 3.53
CA GLY A 20 -3.06 21.59 3.87
C GLY A 20 -3.10 20.63 2.68
N CYS A 21 -3.49 21.11 1.49
CA CYS A 21 -3.46 20.31 0.26
C CYS A 21 -2.04 19.84 -0.07
N ILE A 22 -1.06 20.75 0.04
CA ILE A 22 0.35 20.45 -0.23
C ILE A 22 0.89 19.43 0.78
N ALA A 23 0.55 19.58 2.07
CA ALA A 23 0.95 18.64 3.11
C ALA A 23 0.35 17.25 2.91
N HIS A 24 -0.93 17.15 2.53
CA HIS A 24 -1.59 15.87 2.21
C HIS A 24 -0.91 15.18 1.02
N CYS A 25 -0.67 15.90 -0.07
CA CYS A 25 0.04 15.35 -1.24
C CYS A 25 1.49 14.97 -0.92
N ALA A 26 2.20 15.78 -0.11
CA ALA A 26 3.58 15.51 0.27
C ALA A 26 3.69 14.31 1.22
N PHE A 27 2.75 14.13 2.15
CA PHE A 27 2.73 13.00 3.06
C PHE A 27 2.51 11.67 2.33
N GLU A 28 1.62 11.67 1.32
CA GLU A 28 1.39 10.53 0.43
C GLU A 28 2.63 10.22 -0.44
N TYR A 29 3.31 11.25 -0.96
CA TYR A 29 4.50 11.06 -1.80
C TYR A 29 5.80 10.73 -1.05
N LEU A 30 6.03 11.29 0.15
CA LEU A 30 7.29 11.13 0.89
C LEU A 30 7.32 9.90 1.79
N GLY A 31 6.16 9.35 2.15
CA GLY A 31 6.08 8.30 3.16
C GLY A 31 6.56 6.92 2.70
N GLY A 32 6.52 6.62 1.40
CA GLY A 32 6.73 5.24 0.92
C GLY A 32 5.76 4.22 1.54
N ILE A 33 4.68 4.71 2.18
CA ILE A 33 3.67 3.94 2.88
C ILE A 33 2.48 3.85 1.94
N VAL A 34 2.12 2.62 1.55
CA VAL A 34 0.92 2.36 0.76
C VAL A 34 -0.13 1.74 1.68
N VAL A 35 -1.32 2.35 1.71
CA VAL A 35 -2.47 1.81 2.42
C VAL A 35 -3.21 0.86 1.48
N VAL A 36 -3.26 -0.43 1.84
CA VAL A 36 -3.99 -1.45 1.07
C VAL A 36 -5.48 -1.38 1.42
N PRO A 37 -6.39 -1.19 0.43
CA PRO A 37 -7.83 -1.18 0.69
C PRO A 37 -8.32 -2.51 1.27
N LYS A 38 -9.44 -2.48 2.00
CA LYS A 38 -10.10 -3.71 2.46
C LYS A 38 -10.44 -4.61 1.26
N GLY A 39 -10.27 -5.92 1.42
CA GLY A 39 -10.52 -6.89 0.36
C GLY A 39 -9.47 -6.89 -0.77
N HIS A 40 -8.37 -6.17 -0.61
CA HIS A 40 -7.23 -6.20 -1.54
C HIS A 40 -5.98 -6.76 -0.85
N VAL A 41 -5.01 -7.17 -1.66
CA VAL A 41 -3.70 -7.65 -1.23
C VAL A 41 -2.60 -6.86 -1.94
N TRP A 42 -1.48 -6.68 -1.24
CA TRP A 42 -0.23 -6.20 -1.82
C TRP A 42 0.65 -7.40 -2.14
N LEU A 43 1.04 -7.54 -3.40
CA LEU A 43 1.87 -8.65 -3.89
C LEU A 43 3.24 -8.11 -4.27
N GLU A 44 4.29 -8.74 -3.76
CA GLU A 44 5.67 -8.46 -4.16
C GLU A 44 6.36 -9.76 -4.53
N GLY A 45 7.13 -9.71 -5.62
CA GLY A 45 7.95 -10.83 -6.04
C GLY A 45 9.27 -10.89 -5.28
N ASP A 46 9.76 -12.10 -5.00
CA ASP A 46 11.03 -12.31 -4.30
C ASP A 46 12.23 -11.71 -5.05
N ASN A 47 12.16 -11.62 -6.39
CA ASN A 47 13.17 -10.96 -7.21
C ASN A 47 12.82 -9.47 -7.42
N LEU A 48 13.17 -8.65 -6.43
CA LEU A 48 12.81 -7.24 -6.37
C LEU A 48 13.15 -6.45 -7.65
N ARG A 49 14.25 -6.78 -8.33
CA ARG A 49 14.75 -6.07 -9.53
C ARG A 49 14.10 -6.54 -10.83
N ASN A 50 13.54 -7.75 -10.85
CA ASN A 50 12.96 -8.36 -12.03
C ASN A 50 11.59 -8.95 -11.68
N SER A 51 10.72 -8.08 -11.22
CA SER A 51 9.34 -8.39 -10.85
C SER A 51 8.45 -7.24 -11.29
N THR A 52 7.36 -7.56 -11.99
CA THR A 52 6.24 -6.64 -12.20
C THR A 52 5.17 -7.02 -11.19
N ASP A 53 5.06 -6.23 -10.14
CA ASP A 53 4.21 -6.54 -8.99
C ASP A 53 3.45 -5.29 -8.50
N SER A 54 2.88 -5.33 -7.29
CA SER A 54 2.04 -4.25 -6.77
C SER A 54 2.76 -2.90 -6.70
N ARG A 55 4.10 -2.87 -6.68
CA ARG A 55 4.88 -1.63 -6.80
C ARG A 55 4.65 -0.91 -8.13
N CYS A 56 4.24 -1.64 -9.18
CA CYS A 56 3.96 -1.12 -10.51
C CYS A 56 2.47 -0.90 -10.76
N TYR A 57 1.61 -1.86 -10.40
CA TYR A 57 0.17 -1.82 -10.73
C TYR A 57 -0.76 -1.58 -9.52
N GLY A 58 -0.21 -1.50 -8.31
CA GLY A 58 -0.98 -1.27 -7.09
C GLY A 58 -1.58 -2.55 -6.45
N PRO A 59 -2.50 -2.38 -5.48
CA PRO A 59 -3.16 -3.49 -4.79
C PRO A 59 -4.06 -4.31 -5.71
N VAL A 60 -4.17 -5.61 -5.45
CA VAL A 60 -4.98 -6.55 -6.24
C VAL A 60 -6.20 -7.02 -5.43
N PRO A 61 -7.42 -7.07 -6.00
CA PRO A 61 -8.57 -7.65 -5.33
C PRO A 61 -8.32 -9.09 -4.88
N TYR A 62 -8.64 -9.41 -3.62
CA TYR A 62 -8.42 -10.73 -3.02
C TYR A 62 -9.13 -11.85 -3.81
N GLY A 63 -10.31 -11.56 -4.38
CA GLY A 63 -11.08 -12.51 -5.19
C GLY A 63 -10.41 -12.97 -6.49
N LEU A 64 -9.29 -12.35 -6.91
CA LEU A 64 -8.50 -12.80 -8.06
C LEU A 64 -7.47 -13.88 -7.68
N ILE A 65 -7.25 -14.13 -6.38
CA ILE A 65 -6.33 -15.16 -5.91
C ILE A 65 -6.95 -16.54 -6.18
N ARG A 66 -6.24 -17.37 -6.95
CA ARG A 66 -6.68 -18.74 -7.26
C ARG A 66 -6.27 -19.77 -6.22
N GLY A 67 -5.17 -19.53 -5.51
CA GLY A 67 -4.65 -20.48 -4.54
C GLY A 67 -3.26 -20.08 -4.04
N ARG A 68 -2.77 -20.85 -3.06
CA ARG A 68 -1.47 -20.65 -2.41
C ARG A 68 -0.55 -21.81 -2.74
N ILE A 69 0.71 -21.50 -3.08
CA ILE A 69 1.74 -22.53 -3.28
C ILE A 69 2.12 -23.08 -1.90
N CYS A 70 1.93 -24.38 -1.69
CA CYS A 70 2.21 -25.07 -0.44
C CYS A 70 3.26 -26.17 -0.57
N PHE A 71 3.58 -26.61 -1.79
CA PHE A 71 4.47 -27.74 -2.03
C PHE A 71 5.39 -27.47 -3.22
N LYS A 72 6.65 -27.87 -3.08
CA LYS A 72 7.69 -27.77 -4.09
C LYS A 72 8.08 -29.17 -4.55
N ILE A 73 7.89 -29.44 -5.84
CA ILE A 73 8.18 -30.76 -6.44
C ILE A 73 9.63 -30.85 -6.96
N TRP A 74 10.21 -29.74 -7.43
CA TRP A 74 11.54 -29.68 -8.03
C TRP A 74 12.35 -28.48 -7.51
N PRO A 75 13.69 -28.56 -7.37
CA PRO A 75 14.57 -29.71 -7.63
C PRO A 75 14.39 -30.85 -6.62
N LEU A 76 14.67 -32.09 -7.03
CA LEU A 76 14.47 -33.29 -6.18
C LEU A 76 15.28 -33.23 -4.87
N ASN A 77 16.40 -32.51 -4.83
CA ASN A 77 17.19 -32.33 -3.61
C ASN A 77 16.56 -31.34 -2.61
N ASP A 78 15.51 -30.63 -3.01
CA ASP A 78 14.78 -29.62 -2.22
C ASP A 78 13.26 -29.81 -2.38
N PHE A 79 12.82 -31.06 -2.50
CA PHE A 79 11.41 -31.41 -2.55
C PHE A 79 10.78 -31.31 -1.16
N GLY A 80 9.56 -30.81 -1.07
CA GLY A 80 8.84 -30.76 0.20
C GLY A 80 7.82 -29.64 0.32
N PHE A 81 7.20 -29.56 1.50
CA PHE A 81 6.28 -28.48 1.84
C PHE A 81 7.02 -27.16 1.99
N LEU A 82 6.43 -26.09 1.44
CA LEU A 82 6.92 -24.75 1.69
C LEU A 82 6.64 -24.38 3.16
N ARG A 83 7.61 -23.73 3.80
CA ARG A 83 7.43 -23.23 5.17
C ARG A 83 6.21 -22.32 5.22
N ALA A 84 5.48 -22.39 6.32
CA ALA A 84 4.38 -21.46 6.56
C ALA A 84 4.94 -20.03 6.48
N SER A 85 4.24 -19.17 5.72
CA SER A 85 4.56 -17.75 5.70
C SER A 85 4.52 -17.23 7.14
N PRO A 86 5.50 -16.43 7.59
CA PRO A 86 5.47 -15.78 8.90
C PRO A 86 4.17 -14.99 9.13
N ASN A 87 3.55 -14.52 8.05
CA ASN A 87 2.27 -13.82 8.04
C ASN A 87 1.05 -14.74 7.96
N GLY A 88 1.20 -16.05 8.14
CA GLY A 88 0.11 -17.04 8.01
C GLY A 88 -1.06 -16.80 8.96
N HIS A 89 -0.82 -16.17 10.11
CA HIS A 89 -1.86 -15.78 11.07
C HIS A 89 -2.72 -14.59 10.62
N ARG A 90 -2.34 -13.90 9.53
CA ARG A 90 -2.98 -12.67 9.06
C ARG A 90 -4.12 -12.95 8.06
N PHE A 91 -4.18 -14.16 7.54
CA PHE A 91 -5.31 -14.66 6.76
C PHE A 91 -6.14 -15.53 7.71
N LEU A 92 -7.24 -14.97 8.20
CA LEU A 92 -8.30 -15.81 8.77
C LEU A 92 -8.94 -16.51 7.57
N ASP A 93 -8.59 -17.77 7.38
CA ASP A 93 -9.27 -18.67 6.47
C ASP A 93 -10.66 -19.00 7.07
N ASP A 94 -11.57 -18.02 7.10
CA ASP A 94 -13.00 -18.18 7.42
C ASP A 94 -13.85 -18.04 6.14
#